data_AF-A0A2A5CPW6-F1
#
_entry.id   AF-A0A2A5CPW6-F1
#
_cell.length_a   1.000
_cell.length_b   1.000
_cell.length_c   1.000
_cell.angle_alpha   90.00
_cell.angle_beta   90.00
_cell.angle_gamma   90.00
#
_symmetry.space_group_name_H-M   'P 1'
#
loop_
_entity.id
_entity.type
_entity.pdbx_description
1 polymer ?
#
loop_
_entity_poly.entity_id
_entity_poly.type
_entity_poly.pdbx_seq_one_letter_code
_entity_poly.pdbx_strand_id
1 'polypeptide(L)'
;MENKESLDCAAYTEHLVGVNESKQVIATEDIYNNQGAKIVSKGSPITHSVAQQILRFKLTKPLHDSIEIENKLSGDELFVHFQKLLKALPSFQKINDVYLMDPIVQAECHFIYQYPLLQQKLTVLSVQLPKLFAQTIVTTWLSVLIARKMDLDAEGIRATFIAALAHDLGMLHISTEITSKTSRLTNDEWKHIQAHSLVSYEIMKCVKNLPEGAARAVLEHHEQSDGTGYPKGLAKDSLSLIGQIIALSDSVIAIYTNRLIPNKRSLRDVMPIIQISSASHLYETYDALITILRNAHLPDQGVISSAQMISFIDDLLHQNKKLNDSINAYDHLLKTLPKLSQDRTCNQAHALYSSLSLAIRGSGILNAGYVRWLDQVREETLVFAGREVEDVFLMMEEAEFQLGKLRRLIANYQVAIDCSEKDKETIATCFCTLEEIDKRQEASAMEFTL
;
A
#
# COMPACT_ATOMS: atom_id res chain seq x y z
N MET A 1 31.01 8.35 5.69
CA MET A 1 29.81 7.67 6.23
C MET A 1 29.10 8.58 7.25
N GLU A 2 29.04 9.89 7.00
CA GLU A 2 28.80 10.91 8.04
C GLU A 2 27.53 11.75 7.85
N ASN A 3 26.63 11.40 6.92
CA ASN A 3 25.49 12.27 6.57
C ASN A 3 24.13 11.56 6.46
N LYS A 4 23.97 10.37 7.07
CA LYS A 4 22.70 9.62 7.03
C LYS A 4 21.75 9.93 8.20
N GLU A 5 22.24 10.43 9.33
CA GLU A 5 21.40 10.76 10.50
C GLU A 5 20.87 12.21 10.50
N SER A 6 21.41 13.11 9.68
CA SER A 6 21.04 14.54 9.70
C SER A 6 19.71 14.85 9.00
N LEU A 7 19.29 14.02 8.04
CA LEU A 7 18.02 14.16 7.32
C LEU A 7 16.81 13.63 8.10
N ASP A 8 17.01 12.70 9.05
CA ASP A 8 15.94 12.00 9.77
C ASP A 8 15.31 12.85 10.90
N CYS A 9 15.99 13.92 11.34
CA CYS A 9 15.51 14.79 12.43
C CYS A 9 14.76 16.03 11.92
N ALA A 10 14.98 16.44 10.67
CA ALA A 10 14.49 17.71 10.13
C ALA A 10 12.97 17.77 10.02
N ALA A 11 12.39 16.87 9.23
CA ALA A 11 10.96 16.85 8.95
C ALA A 11 10.11 16.68 10.23
N TYR A 12 10.51 15.80 11.15
CA TYR A 12 9.77 15.62 12.40
C TYR A 12 9.81 16.86 13.28
N THR A 13 10.94 17.57 13.34
CA THR A 13 11.05 18.81 14.11
C THR A 13 10.16 19.90 13.52
N GLU A 14 10.09 20.02 12.18
CA GLU A 14 9.19 20.95 11.49
C GLU A 14 7.71 20.61 11.76
N HIS A 15 7.35 19.32 11.74
CA HIS A 15 6.01 18.88 12.12
C HIS A 15 5.64 19.26 13.56
N LEU A 16 6.59 19.20 14.51
CA LEU A 16 6.36 19.64 15.88
C LEU A 16 6.07 21.15 15.98
N VAL A 17 6.72 21.97 15.14
CA VAL A 17 6.40 23.41 15.04
C VAL A 17 4.97 23.60 14.58
N GLY A 18 4.54 22.89 13.53
CA GLY A 18 3.18 22.96 13.03
C GLY A 18 2.13 22.48 14.06
N VAL A 19 2.46 21.44 14.84
CA VAL A 19 1.57 21.01 15.95
C VAL A 19 1.48 22.09 17.01
N ASN A 20 2.59 22.75 17.35
CA ASN A 20 2.65 23.81 18.35
C ASN A 20 1.74 25.02 18.05
N GLU A 21 1.26 25.18 16.82
CA GLU A 21 0.27 26.21 16.44
C GLU A 21 -1.13 25.92 17.00
N SER A 22 -1.45 24.67 17.32
CA SER A 22 -2.77 24.23 17.78
C SER A 22 -2.78 23.45 19.11
N LYS A 23 -1.66 22.79 19.43
CA LYS A 23 -1.46 22.03 20.67
C LYS A 23 -0.07 22.34 21.20
N GLN A 24 0.08 22.83 22.43
CA GLN A 24 1.40 23.19 22.93
C GLN A 24 2.36 22.01 22.88
N VAL A 25 3.56 22.24 22.35
CA VAL A 25 4.67 21.30 22.37
C VAL A 25 5.78 21.94 23.20
N ILE A 26 6.14 21.32 24.31
CA ILE A 26 7.14 21.86 25.26
C ILE A 26 8.27 20.88 25.50
N ALA A 27 9.46 21.40 25.79
CA ALA A 27 10.57 20.59 26.28
C ALA A 27 10.31 20.11 27.72
N THR A 28 10.35 18.81 27.97
CA THR A 28 10.13 18.22 29.31
C THR A 28 11.38 18.28 30.19
N GLU A 29 12.54 18.49 29.58
CA GLU A 29 13.86 18.61 30.20
C GLU A 29 14.76 19.55 29.38
N ASP A 30 15.96 19.84 29.90
CA ASP A 30 16.97 20.57 29.13
C ASP A 30 17.45 19.68 27.96
N ILE A 31 17.45 20.23 26.74
CA ILE A 31 17.89 19.53 25.53
C ILE A 31 19.34 19.91 25.24
N TYR A 32 20.21 18.92 25.06
CA TYR A 32 21.64 19.10 24.84
C TYR A 32 22.07 18.60 23.47
N ASN A 33 23.10 19.22 22.90
CA ASN A 33 23.80 18.66 21.75
C ASN A 33 24.78 17.55 22.17
N ASN A 34 25.28 16.79 21.21
CA ASN A 34 26.24 15.71 21.41
C ASN A 34 27.60 16.15 22.01
N GLN A 35 27.85 17.45 22.14
CA GLN A 35 29.02 18.03 22.81
C GLN A 35 28.72 18.44 24.26
N GLY A 36 27.50 18.21 24.76
CA GLY A 36 27.07 18.53 26.12
C GLY A 36 26.64 19.98 26.32
N ALA A 37 26.55 20.79 25.27
CA ALA A 37 26.05 22.16 25.37
C ALA A 37 24.52 22.17 25.36
N LYS A 38 23.92 22.93 26.29
CA LYS A 38 22.48 23.11 26.35
C LYS A 38 21.99 23.95 25.17
N ILE A 39 20.99 23.43 24.45
CA ILE A 39 20.37 24.05 23.30
C ILE A 39 19.01 24.65 23.67
N VAL A 40 18.18 23.89 24.38
CA VAL A 40 16.83 24.31 24.79
C VAL A 40 16.67 24.11 26.28
N SER A 41 16.04 25.06 26.98
CA SER A 41 15.76 24.93 28.41
C SER A 41 14.43 24.21 28.64
N LYS A 42 14.33 23.40 29.69
CA LYS A 42 13.09 22.78 30.15
C LYS A 42 11.93 23.79 30.22
N GLY A 43 10.75 23.36 29.79
CA GLY A 43 9.53 24.16 29.74
C GLY A 43 9.45 25.11 28.55
N SER A 44 10.48 25.17 27.69
CA SER A 44 10.47 26.04 26.51
C SER A 44 9.56 25.44 25.43
N PRO A 45 8.68 26.24 24.80
CA PRO A 45 7.87 25.77 23.68
C PRO A 45 8.72 25.53 22.43
N ILE A 46 8.39 24.50 21.66
CA ILE A 46 9.05 24.15 20.39
C ILE A 46 8.53 25.06 19.27
N THR A 47 8.89 26.34 19.36
CA THR A 47 8.60 27.34 18.32
C THR A 47 9.50 27.17 17.09
N HIS A 48 9.17 27.86 16.00
CA HIS A 48 10.01 27.87 14.79
C HIS A 48 11.49 28.23 15.08
N SER A 49 11.74 29.25 15.92
CA SER A 49 13.11 29.64 16.29
C SER A 49 13.84 28.54 17.08
N VAL A 50 13.14 27.84 17.97
CA VAL A 50 13.71 26.74 18.77
C VAL A 50 14.00 25.54 17.89
N ALA A 51 13.10 25.18 16.97
CA ALA A 51 13.32 24.16 15.96
C ALA A 51 14.56 24.46 15.11
N GLN A 52 14.69 25.67 14.57
CA GLN A 52 15.87 26.10 13.79
C GLN A 52 17.17 26.02 14.60
N GLN A 53 17.11 26.19 15.93
CA GLN A 53 18.25 26.00 16.80
C GLN A 53 18.58 24.51 16.99
N ILE A 54 17.58 23.67 17.21
CA ILE A 54 17.72 22.21 17.35
C ILE A 54 18.36 21.63 16.07
N LEU A 55 17.87 22.01 14.89
CA LEU A 55 18.32 21.47 13.60
C LEU A 55 19.79 21.75 13.27
N ARG A 56 20.43 22.71 13.95
CA ARG A 56 21.85 23.02 13.77
C ARG A 56 22.78 22.03 14.46
N PHE A 57 22.25 21.19 15.35
CA PHE A 57 23.08 20.33 16.21
C PHE A 57 22.55 18.90 16.25
N LYS A 58 23.47 17.94 16.29
CA LYS A 58 23.15 16.57 16.66
C LYS A 58 22.83 16.52 18.15
N LEU A 59 21.68 15.99 18.53
CA LEU A 59 21.24 15.89 19.93
C LEU A 59 21.90 14.70 20.66
N THR A 60 21.94 14.75 22.00
CA THR A 60 22.41 13.62 22.83
C THR A 60 21.48 12.42 22.80
N LYS A 61 20.18 12.66 22.62
CA LYS A 61 19.13 11.64 22.50
C LYS A 61 18.05 12.12 21.52
N PRO A 62 17.20 11.22 21.00
CA PRO A 62 16.11 11.61 20.10
C PRO A 62 15.22 12.70 20.68
N LEU A 63 14.82 13.67 19.85
CA LEU A 63 13.99 14.80 20.29
C LEU A 63 12.67 14.34 20.94
N HIS A 64 12.07 13.26 20.44
CA HIS A 64 10.80 12.74 20.94
C HIS A 64 10.85 12.27 22.40
N ASP A 65 12.04 11.99 22.95
CA ASP A 65 12.22 11.63 24.36
C ASP A 65 12.18 12.85 25.31
N SER A 66 12.36 14.06 24.76
CA SER A 66 12.58 15.29 25.54
C SER A 66 11.46 16.32 25.35
N ILE A 67 10.33 15.90 24.74
CA ILE A 67 9.19 16.79 24.48
C ILE A 67 7.89 16.17 24.97
N GLU A 68 6.90 17.03 25.21
CA GLU A 68 5.53 16.62 25.46
C GLU A 68 4.56 17.50 24.67
N ILE A 69 3.48 16.87 24.19
CA ILE A 69 2.39 17.52 23.48
C ILE A 69 1.20 17.60 24.42
N GLU A 70 0.62 18.78 24.56
CA GLU A 70 -0.61 19.00 25.30
C GLU A 70 -1.79 18.31 24.58
N ASN A 71 -2.73 17.74 25.35
CA ASN A 71 -3.94 17.10 24.81
C ASN A 71 -3.61 16.09 23.69
N LYS A 72 -2.65 15.19 23.95
CA LYS A 72 -2.35 14.04 23.09
C LYS A 72 -3.62 13.27 22.75
N LEU A 73 -3.66 12.71 21.55
CA LEU A 73 -4.74 11.87 21.07
C LEU A 73 -5.04 10.74 22.07
N SER A 74 -6.21 10.83 22.69
CA SER A 74 -6.73 9.84 23.61
C SER A 74 -7.33 8.64 22.86
N GLY A 75 -7.54 7.54 23.58
CA GLY A 75 -8.24 6.37 23.02
C GLY A 75 -9.67 6.70 22.58
N ASP A 76 -10.38 7.55 23.33
CA ASP A 76 -11.74 7.98 22.96
C ASP A 76 -11.75 8.83 21.69
N GLU A 77 -10.84 9.79 21.56
CA GLU A 77 -10.71 10.60 20.34
C GLU A 77 -10.32 9.73 19.14
N LEU A 78 -9.40 8.78 19.33
CA LEU A 78 -9.02 7.82 18.30
C LEU A 78 -10.22 7.00 17.83
N PHE A 79 -11.02 6.46 18.75
CA PHE A 79 -12.23 5.72 18.41
C PHE A 79 -13.25 6.58 17.65
N VAL A 80 -13.42 7.85 18.06
CA VAL A 80 -14.26 8.80 17.32
C VAL A 80 -13.77 9.01 15.89
N HIS A 81 -12.46 8.99 15.63
CA HIS A 81 -11.93 9.04 14.27
C HIS A 81 -12.31 7.80 13.45
N PHE A 82 -12.23 6.58 14.02
CA PHE A 82 -12.73 5.37 13.37
C PHE A 82 -14.20 5.53 12.99
N GLN A 83 -15.06 5.88 13.95
CA GLN A 83 -16.50 6.02 13.70
C GLN A 83 -16.83 7.05 12.62
N LYS A 84 -16.16 8.20 12.63
CA LYS A 84 -16.34 9.25 11.61
C LYS A 84 -15.98 8.76 10.22
N LEU A 85 -14.85 8.06 10.07
CA LEU A 85 -14.38 7.57 8.77
C LEU A 85 -15.25 6.43 8.25
N LEU A 86 -15.64 5.47 9.10
CA LEU A 86 -16.55 4.40 8.70
C LEU A 86 -17.90 4.95 8.25
N LYS A 87 -18.46 5.93 8.98
CA LYS A 87 -19.71 6.59 8.60
C LYS A 87 -19.62 7.33 7.25
N ALA A 88 -18.45 7.86 6.91
CA ALA A 88 -18.21 8.52 5.63
C ALA A 88 -18.03 7.53 4.46
N LEU A 89 -17.81 6.24 4.75
CA LEU A 89 -17.52 5.20 3.77
C LEU A 89 -18.59 4.09 3.83
N PRO A 90 -19.67 4.16 3.02
CA PRO A 90 -20.83 3.28 3.16
C PRO A 90 -20.53 1.78 3.13
N SER A 91 -19.56 1.35 2.31
CA SER A 91 -19.13 -0.06 2.27
C SER A 91 -18.51 -0.50 3.61
N PHE A 92 -17.70 0.34 4.22
CA PHE A 92 -17.04 0.04 5.49
C PHE A 92 -18.03 0.07 6.65
N GLN A 93 -18.94 1.05 6.69
CA GLN A 93 -20.02 1.06 7.69
C GLN A 93 -20.84 -0.23 7.63
N LYS A 94 -21.24 -0.67 6.43
CA LYS A 94 -22.03 -1.90 6.27
C LYS A 94 -21.28 -3.13 6.80
N ILE A 95 -20.00 -3.26 6.49
CA ILE A 95 -19.18 -4.36 7.00
C ILE A 95 -19.04 -4.26 8.53
N ASN A 96 -18.83 -3.05 9.07
CA ASN A 96 -18.75 -2.81 10.51
C ASN A 96 -19.98 -3.31 11.25
N ASP A 97 -21.17 -3.05 10.70
CA ASP A 97 -22.45 -3.48 11.28
C ASP A 97 -22.63 -5.01 11.22
N VAL A 98 -22.20 -5.65 10.12
CA VAL A 98 -22.26 -7.12 9.96
C VAL A 98 -21.34 -7.85 10.94
N TYR A 99 -20.13 -7.33 11.15
CA TYR A 99 -19.09 -7.98 11.96
C TYR A 99 -18.98 -7.47 13.40
N LEU A 100 -19.80 -6.48 13.77
CA LEU A 100 -19.86 -5.86 15.10
C LEU A 100 -18.47 -5.44 15.60
N MET A 101 -17.74 -4.67 14.79
CA MET A 101 -16.34 -4.33 15.07
C MET A 101 -16.16 -3.22 16.12
N ASP A 102 -17.16 -2.36 16.31
CA ASP A 102 -17.07 -1.19 17.21
C ASP A 102 -16.55 -1.51 18.61
N PRO A 103 -17.09 -2.50 19.36
CA PRO A 103 -16.62 -2.79 20.72
C PRO A 103 -15.14 -3.21 20.77
N ILE A 104 -14.68 -3.88 19.71
CA ILE A 104 -13.31 -4.41 19.63
C ILE A 104 -12.36 -3.27 19.31
N VAL A 105 -12.67 -2.48 18.29
CA VAL A 105 -11.88 -1.30 17.93
C VAL A 105 -11.83 -0.31 19.08
N GLN A 106 -12.94 -0.10 19.80
CA GLN A 106 -12.97 0.76 20.99
C GLN A 106 -12.04 0.23 22.09
N ALA A 107 -12.14 -1.05 22.43
CA ALA A 107 -11.26 -1.68 23.42
C ALA A 107 -9.79 -1.54 23.00
N GLU A 108 -9.48 -1.71 21.72
CA GLU A 108 -8.13 -1.56 21.19
C GLU A 108 -7.61 -0.12 21.27
N CYS A 109 -8.46 0.86 20.95
CA CYS A 109 -8.14 2.28 21.06
C CYS A 109 -7.79 2.67 22.49
N HIS A 110 -8.48 2.10 23.49
CA HIS A 110 -8.22 2.44 24.89
C HIS A 110 -6.83 2.05 25.36
N PHE A 111 -6.25 0.92 24.95
CA PHE A 111 -4.90 0.56 25.42
C PHE A 111 -3.80 1.48 24.90
N ILE A 112 -4.09 2.39 23.98
CA ILE A 112 -3.06 3.27 23.44
C ILE A 112 -2.37 4.12 24.53
N TYR A 113 -3.02 4.34 25.70
CA TYR A 113 -2.40 4.98 26.87
C TYR A 113 -1.15 4.23 27.36
N GLN A 114 -1.03 2.93 27.08
CA GLN A 114 0.14 2.12 27.44
C GLN A 114 1.37 2.45 26.58
N TYR A 115 1.17 3.18 25.47
CA TYR A 115 2.20 3.51 24.49
C TYR A 115 2.33 5.03 24.28
N PRO A 116 2.85 5.80 25.25
CA PRO A 116 2.92 7.26 25.16
C PRO A 116 3.62 7.80 23.91
N LEU A 117 4.67 7.12 23.44
CA LEU A 117 5.38 7.50 22.21
C LEU A 117 4.49 7.34 20.97
N LEU A 118 3.67 6.28 20.90
CA LEU A 118 2.71 6.12 19.81
C LEU A 118 1.61 7.17 19.89
N GLN A 119 1.09 7.49 21.07
CA GLN A 119 0.12 8.58 21.23
C GLN A 119 0.70 9.91 20.74
N GLN A 120 1.95 10.21 21.10
CA GLN A 120 2.64 11.41 20.62
C GLN A 120 2.76 11.41 19.11
N LYS A 121 3.27 10.34 18.49
CA LYS A 121 3.47 10.24 17.05
C LYS A 121 2.16 10.29 16.27
N LEU A 122 1.11 9.60 16.73
CA LEU A 122 -0.23 9.66 16.14
C LEU A 122 -0.88 11.03 16.30
N THR A 123 -0.63 11.74 17.40
CA THR A 123 -1.06 13.13 17.55
C THR A 123 -0.44 14.00 16.46
N VAL A 124 0.88 13.90 16.26
CA VAL A 124 1.58 14.64 15.19
C VAL A 124 1.03 14.25 13.82
N LEU A 125 0.86 12.95 13.54
CA LEU A 125 0.31 12.45 12.28
C LEU A 125 -1.09 13.00 12.00
N SER A 126 -1.97 13.00 12.99
CA SER A 126 -3.36 13.46 12.85
C SER A 126 -3.48 14.95 12.50
N VAL A 127 -2.56 15.77 13.00
CA VAL A 127 -2.56 17.22 12.79
C VAL A 127 -1.83 17.58 11.49
N GLN A 128 -0.66 16.99 11.26
CA GLN A 128 0.24 17.41 10.18
C GLN A 128 -0.02 16.69 8.86
N LEU A 129 -0.43 15.41 8.92
CA LEU A 129 -0.67 14.58 7.75
C LEU A 129 -2.08 13.94 7.82
N PRO A 130 -3.17 14.75 7.89
CA PRO A 130 -4.52 14.25 8.16
C PRO A 130 -5.05 13.25 7.13
N LYS A 131 -4.62 13.33 5.87
CA LYS A 131 -4.96 12.36 4.83
C LYS A 131 -4.33 11.00 5.09
N LEU A 132 -3.04 10.99 5.43
CA LEU A 132 -2.31 9.76 5.77
C LEU A 132 -2.83 9.15 7.07
N PHE A 133 -3.16 10.00 8.05
CA PHE A 133 -3.83 9.56 9.27
C PHE A 133 -5.18 8.87 8.95
N ALA A 134 -6.02 9.46 8.10
CA ALA A 134 -7.29 8.84 7.71
C ALA A 134 -7.09 7.48 7.01
N GLN A 135 -6.11 7.36 6.11
CA GLN A 135 -5.75 6.08 5.49
C GLN A 135 -5.29 5.07 6.55
N THR A 136 -4.43 5.48 7.48
CA THR A 136 -3.92 4.64 8.58
C THR A 136 -5.07 4.08 9.42
N ILE A 137 -6.08 4.89 9.74
CA ILE A 137 -7.24 4.45 10.52
C ILE A 137 -8.04 3.37 9.77
N VAL A 138 -8.33 3.59 8.48
CA VAL A 138 -9.10 2.61 7.69
C VAL A 138 -8.30 1.33 7.45
N THR A 139 -6.99 1.42 7.18
CA THR A 139 -6.08 0.28 7.07
C THR A 139 -6.03 -0.51 8.37
N THR A 140 -5.97 0.16 9.52
CA THR A 140 -6.01 -0.47 10.84
C THR A 140 -7.30 -1.24 11.07
N TRP A 141 -8.44 -0.61 10.76
CA TRP A 141 -9.74 -1.25 10.92
C TRP A 141 -9.85 -2.53 10.08
N LEU A 142 -9.43 -2.47 8.81
CA LEU A 142 -9.47 -3.62 7.91
C LEU A 142 -8.51 -4.72 8.37
N SER A 143 -7.31 -4.35 8.82
CA SER A 143 -6.32 -5.29 9.34
C SER A 143 -6.86 -6.06 10.55
N VAL A 144 -7.50 -5.37 11.50
CA VAL A 144 -8.10 -6.02 12.68
C VAL A 144 -9.27 -6.91 12.30
N LEU A 145 -10.10 -6.50 11.33
CA LEU A 145 -11.19 -7.34 10.82
C LEU A 145 -10.66 -8.64 10.18
N ILE A 146 -9.60 -8.55 9.37
CA ILE A 146 -8.96 -9.72 8.78
C ILE A 146 -8.34 -10.60 9.87
N ALA A 147 -7.60 -10.03 10.81
CA ALA A 147 -7.03 -10.78 11.94
C ALA A 147 -8.09 -11.54 12.74
N ARG A 148 -9.24 -10.90 13.02
CA ARG A 148 -10.38 -11.57 13.66
C ARG A 148 -10.95 -12.70 12.80
N LYS A 149 -11.09 -12.48 11.50
CA LYS A 149 -11.62 -13.51 10.58
C LYS A 149 -10.71 -14.74 10.50
N MET A 150 -9.43 -14.55 10.77
CA MET A 150 -8.40 -15.59 10.86
C MET A 150 -8.24 -16.16 12.27
N ASP A 151 -9.15 -15.83 13.19
CA ASP A 151 -9.18 -16.33 14.57
C ASP A 151 -7.88 -16.06 15.36
N LEU A 152 -7.20 -14.94 15.10
CA LEU A 152 -6.10 -14.48 15.96
C LEU A 152 -6.64 -14.18 17.37
N ASP A 153 -5.85 -14.52 18.38
CA ASP A 153 -6.17 -14.27 19.77
C ASP A 153 -6.08 -12.77 20.13
N ALA A 154 -6.38 -12.44 21.39
CA ALA A 154 -6.37 -11.05 21.86
C ALA A 154 -5.00 -10.37 21.71
N GLU A 155 -3.91 -11.10 21.89
CA GLU A 155 -2.55 -10.56 21.71
C GLU A 155 -2.23 -10.35 20.23
N GLY A 156 -2.63 -11.26 19.35
CA GLY A 156 -2.50 -11.12 17.90
C GLY A 156 -3.33 -9.97 17.33
N ILE A 157 -4.57 -9.78 17.83
CA ILE A 157 -5.41 -8.63 17.49
C ILE A 157 -4.75 -7.33 17.95
N ARG A 158 -4.26 -7.29 19.20
CA ARG A 158 -3.52 -6.15 19.77
C ARG A 158 -2.29 -5.80 18.94
N ALA A 159 -1.48 -6.80 18.62
CA ALA A 159 -0.28 -6.63 17.81
C ALA A 159 -0.62 -6.11 16.40
N THR A 160 -1.68 -6.63 15.79
CA THR A 160 -2.17 -6.16 14.49
C THR A 160 -2.65 -4.71 14.56
N PHE A 161 -3.46 -4.35 15.56
CA PHE A 161 -3.96 -2.98 15.74
C PHE A 161 -2.82 -1.98 15.94
N ILE A 162 -1.89 -2.27 16.84
CA ILE A 162 -0.76 -1.39 17.16
C ILE A 162 0.20 -1.28 15.98
N ALA A 163 0.52 -2.38 15.29
CA ALA A 163 1.35 -2.34 14.10
C ALA A 163 0.69 -1.57 12.95
N ALA A 164 -0.60 -1.79 12.70
CA ALA A 164 -1.32 -1.10 11.63
C ALA A 164 -1.50 0.39 11.91
N LEU A 165 -1.63 0.83 13.16
CA LEU A 165 -1.59 2.27 13.48
C LEU A 165 -0.21 2.89 13.25
N ALA A 166 0.84 2.09 13.35
CA ALA A 166 2.22 2.56 13.33
C ALA A 166 2.94 2.41 11.97
N HIS A 167 2.37 1.65 11.02
CA HIS A 167 3.08 1.22 9.81
C HIS A 167 3.72 2.37 9.02
N ASP A 168 3.01 3.50 8.93
CA ASP A 168 3.45 4.69 8.19
C ASP A 168 3.97 5.85 9.07
N LEU A 169 4.24 5.64 10.37
CA LEU A 169 4.75 6.72 11.24
C LEU A 169 6.11 7.27 10.79
N GLY A 170 6.90 6.48 10.07
CA GLY A 170 8.14 6.91 9.45
C GLY A 170 7.95 8.00 8.39
N MET A 171 6.75 8.17 7.84
CA MET A 171 6.45 9.27 6.91
C MET A 171 6.60 10.65 7.58
N LEU A 172 6.46 10.74 8.91
CA LEU A 172 6.75 11.96 9.67
C LEU A 172 8.22 12.39 9.64
N HIS A 173 9.10 11.55 9.09
CA HIS A 173 10.53 11.79 8.98
C HIS A 173 10.97 11.95 7.52
N ILE A 174 10.05 11.87 6.56
CA ILE A 174 10.31 12.11 5.15
C ILE A 174 10.04 13.57 4.83
N SER A 175 10.95 14.23 4.08
CA SER A 175 10.81 15.64 3.70
C SER A 175 9.47 15.90 3.00
N THR A 176 8.78 16.97 3.42
CA THR A 176 7.52 17.38 2.81
C THR A 176 7.67 17.74 1.33
N GLU A 177 8.85 18.20 0.90
CA GLU A 177 9.15 18.49 -0.51
C GLU A 177 9.01 17.24 -1.39
N ILE A 178 9.35 16.07 -0.83
CA ILE A 178 9.23 14.78 -1.52
C ILE A 178 7.78 14.30 -1.45
N THR A 179 7.16 14.33 -0.25
CA THR A 179 5.82 13.76 -0.05
C THR A 179 4.70 14.60 -0.68
N SER A 180 4.90 15.90 -0.92
CA SER A 180 3.91 16.78 -1.55
C SER A 180 4.05 16.88 -3.07
N LYS A 181 5.02 16.19 -3.67
CA LYS A 181 5.31 16.29 -5.09
C LYS A 181 4.19 15.65 -5.93
N THR A 182 3.65 16.40 -6.89
CA THR A 182 2.63 15.92 -7.83
C THR A 182 3.23 15.34 -9.12
N SER A 183 4.49 15.66 -9.41
CA SER A 183 5.23 15.08 -10.53
C SER A 183 5.84 13.73 -10.16
N ARG A 184 6.25 12.96 -11.17
CA ARG A 184 6.87 11.66 -10.98
C ARG A 184 8.14 11.80 -10.11
N LEU A 185 8.23 10.96 -9.09
CA LEU A 185 9.41 10.87 -8.23
C LEU A 185 10.59 10.28 -9.01
N THR A 186 11.77 10.81 -8.74
CA THR A 186 13.03 10.20 -9.18
C THR A 186 13.29 8.91 -8.43
N ASN A 187 14.20 8.07 -8.93
CA ASN A 187 14.56 6.81 -8.26
C ASN A 187 15.11 7.05 -6.84
N ASP A 188 15.86 8.13 -6.62
CA ASP A 188 16.41 8.44 -5.31
C ASP A 188 15.35 9.01 -4.37
N GLU A 189 14.45 9.88 -4.84
CA GLU A 189 13.27 10.31 -4.05
C GLU A 189 12.40 9.11 -3.66
N TRP A 190 12.19 8.17 -4.57
CA TRP A 190 11.43 6.94 -4.28
C TRP A 190 12.11 6.10 -3.19
N LYS A 191 13.44 5.92 -3.23
CA LYS A 191 14.18 5.23 -2.16
C LYS A 191 14.02 5.92 -0.80
N HIS A 192 13.95 7.25 -0.78
CA HIS A 192 13.69 7.99 0.47
C HIS A 192 12.29 7.70 1.00
N ILE A 193 11.26 7.66 0.13
CA ILE A 193 9.92 7.25 0.54
C ILE A 193 9.96 5.82 1.09
N GLN A 194 10.59 4.87 0.42
CA GLN A 194 10.65 3.46 0.89
C GLN A 194 11.28 3.32 2.29
N ALA A 195 12.14 4.26 2.70
CA ALA A 195 12.76 4.26 4.01
C ALA A 195 11.75 4.46 5.17
N HIS A 196 10.51 4.94 4.91
CA HIS A 196 9.50 5.11 5.97
C HIS A 196 9.25 3.81 6.74
N SER A 197 9.24 2.65 6.06
CA SER A 197 9.06 1.34 6.70
C SER A 197 10.15 1.04 7.75
N LEU A 198 11.40 1.36 7.43
CA LEU A 198 12.54 1.23 8.34
C LEU A 198 12.46 2.24 9.48
N VAL A 199 12.09 3.48 9.20
CA VAL A 199 11.96 4.52 10.24
C VAL A 199 10.80 4.18 11.19
N SER A 200 9.65 3.73 10.68
CA SER A 200 8.54 3.23 11.49
C SER A 200 8.99 2.07 12.39
N TYR A 201 9.78 1.14 11.86
CA TYR A 201 10.34 0.04 12.64
C TYR A 201 11.25 0.51 13.77
N GLU A 202 12.13 1.48 13.52
CA GLU A 202 13.01 2.06 14.54
C GLU A 202 12.22 2.85 15.60
N ILE A 203 11.17 3.57 15.21
CA ILE A 203 10.23 4.19 16.16
C ILE A 203 9.60 3.12 17.05
N MET A 204 9.13 2.01 16.48
CA MET A 204 8.48 0.92 17.20
C MET A 204 9.42 0.26 18.21
N LYS A 205 10.72 0.15 17.91
CA LYS A 205 11.72 -0.36 18.86
C LYS A 205 11.92 0.52 20.09
N CYS A 206 11.60 1.81 20.00
CA CYS A 206 11.65 2.74 21.14
C CYS A 206 10.38 2.66 22.01
N VAL A 207 9.32 1.98 21.56
CA VAL A 207 8.07 1.82 22.31
C VAL A 207 8.24 0.73 23.37
N LYS A 208 8.05 1.08 24.64
CA LYS A 208 8.10 0.13 25.75
C LYS A 208 6.89 -0.80 25.73
N ASN A 209 7.10 -2.06 26.13
CA ASN A 209 6.05 -3.10 26.25
C ASN A 209 5.26 -3.36 24.95
N LEU A 210 5.92 -3.17 23.80
CA LEU A 210 5.29 -3.39 22.50
C LEU A 210 4.84 -4.86 22.36
N PRO A 211 3.65 -5.14 21.80
CA PRO A 211 3.22 -6.50 21.51
C PRO A 211 4.22 -7.24 20.62
N GLU A 212 4.38 -8.54 20.85
CA GLU A 212 5.29 -9.37 20.06
C GLU A 212 4.93 -9.31 18.57
N GLY A 213 5.95 -9.24 17.71
CA GLY A 213 5.77 -9.20 16.26
C GLY A 213 5.29 -7.85 15.70
N ALA A 214 4.80 -6.91 16.50
CA ALA A 214 4.25 -5.65 15.99
C ALA A 214 5.30 -4.79 15.24
N ALA A 215 6.51 -4.65 15.79
CA ALA A 215 7.59 -3.94 15.08
C ALA A 215 7.95 -4.65 13.77
N ARG A 216 8.09 -5.97 13.78
CA ARG A 216 8.38 -6.76 12.58
C ARG A 216 7.30 -6.56 11.51
N ALA A 217 6.02 -6.58 11.89
CA ALA A 217 4.92 -6.35 10.96
C ALA A 217 4.97 -4.96 10.33
N VAL A 218 5.32 -3.93 11.11
CA VAL A 218 5.58 -2.58 10.60
C VAL A 218 6.75 -2.55 9.61
N LEU A 219 7.79 -3.34 9.80
CA LEU A 219 8.89 -3.38 8.82
C LEU A 219 8.48 -4.08 7.52
N GLU A 220 7.58 -5.07 7.62
CA GLU A 220 7.23 -5.98 6.53
C GLU A 220 5.99 -5.57 5.73
N HIS A 221 5.33 -4.46 6.06
CA HIS A 221 4.03 -4.11 5.45
C HIS A 221 4.08 -3.75 3.95
N HIS A 222 5.27 -3.56 3.37
CA HIS A 222 5.47 -3.45 1.91
C HIS A 222 6.16 -4.67 1.29
N GLU A 223 6.38 -5.74 2.07
CA GLU A 223 6.92 -7.01 1.58
C GLU A 223 5.85 -7.84 0.88
N GLN A 224 6.24 -8.52 -0.19
CA GLN A 224 5.34 -9.34 -1.02
C GLN A 224 5.84 -10.77 -1.10
N SER A 225 4.92 -11.72 -1.21
CA SER A 225 5.23 -13.17 -1.17
C SER A 225 6.15 -13.64 -2.31
N ASP A 226 6.17 -12.92 -3.43
CA ASP A 226 7.06 -13.14 -4.57
C ASP A 226 8.48 -12.52 -4.40
N GLY A 227 8.73 -11.88 -3.25
CA GLY A 227 10.01 -11.23 -2.93
C GLY A 227 10.21 -9.86 -3.57
N THR A 228 9.25 -9.34 -4.33
CA THR A 228 9.36 -8.05 -5.05
C THR A 228 9.14 -6.82 -4.16
N GLY A 229 8.70 -7.04 -2.92
CA GLY A 229 8.48 -6.00 -1.92
C GLY A 229 9.77 -5.41 -1.35
N TYR A 230 9.61 -4.53 -0.36
CA TYR A 230 10.71 -3.80 0.29
C TYR A 230 10.41 -3.65 1.80
N PRO A 231 11.41 -3.36 2.66
CA PRO A 231 12.81 -2.97 2.36
C PRO A 231 13.79 -4.15 2.18
N LYS A 232 13.45 -5.35 2.64
CA LYS A 232 14.32 -6.53 2.62
C LYS A 232 14.07 -7.43 1.42
N GLY A 233 12.89 -7.38 0.79
CA GLY A 233 12.46 -8.22 -0.35
C GLY A 233 12.24 -9.68 0.04
N LEU A 234 11.64 -9.90 1.20
CA LEU A 234 11.44 -11.22 1.80
C LEU A 234 10.49 -12.07 0.95
N ALA A 235 10.78 -13.37 0.84
CA ALA A 235 9.88 -14.33 0.19
C ALA A 235 8.90 -14.94 1.20
N LYS A 236 7.82 -15.54 0.68
CA LYS A 236 6.69 -16.11 1.43
C LYS A 236 7.03 -16.71 2.81
N ASP A 237 7.97 -17.66 2.85
CA ASP A 237 8.29 -18.42 4.07
C ASP A 237 8.98 -17.59 5.17
N SER A 238 9.43 -16.37 4.85
CA SER A 238 10.07 -15.44 5.77
C SER A 238 9.14 -14.30 6.23
N LEU A 239 7.90 -14.25 5.75
CA LEU A 239 6.95 -13.18 6.07
C LEU A 239 6.17 -13.50 7.34
N SER A 240 5.95 -12.50 8.20
CA SER A 240 5.04 -12.64 9.34
C SER A 240 3.58 -12.54 8.89
N LEU A 241 2.71 -13.30 9.56
CA LEU A 241 1.27 -13.26 9.28
C LEU A 241 0.70 -11.85 9.47
N ILE A 242 1.03 -11.19 10.59
CA ILE A 242 0.55 -9.83 10.89
C ILE A 242 1.07 -8.82 9.84
N GLY A 243 2.34 -8.91 9.44
CA GLY A 243 2.88 -8.06 8.38
C GLY A 243 2.11 -8.21 7.07
N GLN A 244 1.69 -9.42 6.72
CA GLN A 244 0.94 -9.72 5.50
C GLN A 244 -0.55 -9.37 5.59
N ILE A 245 -1.14 -9.38 6.79
CA ILE A 245 -2.48 -8.81 7.03
C ILE A 245 -2.45 -7.29 6.76
N ILE A 246 -1.43 -6.59 7.27
CA ILE A 246 -1.30 -5.14 7.09
C ILE A 246 -0.96 -4.80 5.62
N ALA A 247 -0.04 -5.55 5.00
CA ALA A 247 0.34 -5.34 3.60
C ALA A 247 -0.86 -5.48 2.63
N LEU A 248 -1.67 -6.53 2.82
CA LEU A 248 -2.91 -6.71 2.07
C LEU A 248 -3.89 -5.57 2.33
N SER A 249 -4.07 -5.20 3.61
CA SER A 249 -5.01 -4.13 3.99
C SER A 249 -4.61 -2.80 3.37
N ASP A 250 -3.34 -2.39 3.48
CA ASP A 250 -2.86 -1.13 2.92
C ASP A 250 -2.98 -1.11 1.40
N SER A 251 -2.63 -2.21 0.73
CA SER A 251 -2.82 -2.36 -0.73
C SER A 251 -4.30 -2.17 -1.12
N VAL A 252 -5.22 -2.77 -0.38
CA VAL A 252 -6.67 -2.65 -0.62
C VAL A 252 -7.16 -1.23 -0.38
N ILE A 253 -6.72 -0.56 0.69
CA ILE A 253 -7.12 0.83 0.97
C ILE A 253 -6.54 1.78 -0.08
N ALA A 254 -5.32 1.55 -0.56
CA ALA A 254 -4.72 2.31 -1.64
C ALA A 254 -5.47 2.14 -2.96
N ILE A 255 -5.83 0.90 -3.33
CA ILE A 255 -6.68 0.62 -4.53
C ILE A 255 -8.04 1.31 -4.37
N TYR A 256 -8.67 1.16 -3.21
CA TYR A 256 -10.00 1.74 -2.97
C TYR A 256 -9.98 3.26 -3.07
N THR A 257 -9.03 3.92 -2.41
CA THR A 257 -8.94 5.37 -2.33
C THR A 257 -8.51 6.00 -3.65
N ASN A 258 -7.53 5.41 -4.34
CA ASN A 258 -6.92 6.01 -5.52
C ASN A 258 -7.55 5.57 -6.85
N ARG A 259 -8.22 4.41 -6.89
CA ARG A 259 -8.81 3.87 -8.12
C ARG A 259 -10.33 3.73 -8.03
N LEU A 260 -10.88 3.17 -6.95
CA LEU A 260 -12.31 2.85 -6.91
C LEU A 260 -13.19 4.08 -6.60
N ILE A 261 -12.88 4.84 -5.54
CA ILE A 261 -13.64 6.04 -5.16
C ILE A 261 -13.73 7.06 -6.31
N PRO A 262 -12.62 7.45 -6.99
CA PRO A 262 -12.68 8.40 -8.10
C PRO A 262 -13.56 7.94 -9.26
N ASN A 263 -13.64 6.62 -9.47
CA ASN A 263 -14.46 5.99 -10.50
C ASN A 263 -15.87 5.61 -10.02
N LYS A 264 -16.31 6.12 -8.86
CA LYS A 264 -17.64 5.87 -8.25
C LYS A 264 -17.92 4.39 -8.00
N ARG A 265 -16.87 3.59 -7.81
CA ARG A 265 -16.94 2.15 -7.53
C ARG A 265 -17.00 1.88 -6.04
N SER A 266 -17.66 0.80 -5.65
CA SER A 266 -17.76 0.38 -4.24
C SER A 266 -16.58 -0.49 -3.81
N LEU A 267 -16.44 -0.79 -2.52
CA LEU A 267 -15.37 -1.68 -2.04
C LEU A 267 -15.50 -3.11 -2.62
N ARG A 268 -16.70 -3.54 -3.02
CA ARG A 268 -16.93 -4.85 -3.68
C ARG A 268 -16.08 -5.01 -4.93
N ASP A 269 -15.82 -3.92 -5.64
CA ASP A 269 -15.03 -3.91 -6.88
C ASP A 269 -13.55 -4.22 -6.65
N VAL A 270 -13.10 -4.28 -5.39
CA VAL A 270 -11.73 -4.75 -5.09
C VAL A 270 -11.59 -6.25 -5.36
N MET A 271 -12.65 -7.06 -5.23
CA MET A 271 -12.60 -8.51 -5.37
C MET A 271 -12.00 -8.99 -6.71
N PRO A 272 -12.48 -8.54 -7.89
CA PRO A 272 -11.87 -8.92 -9.16
C PRO A 272 -10.41 -8.47 -9.27
N ILE A 273 -10.05 -7.31 -8.71
CA ILE A 273 -8.67 -6.80 -8.71
C ILE A 273 -7.76 -7.74 -7.91
N ILE A 274 -8.09 -8.01 -6.64
CA ILE A 274 -7.23 -8.83 -5.77
C ILE A 274 -7.22 -10.31 -6.17
N GLN A 275 -8.16 -10.77 -7.00
CA GLN A 275 -8.12 -12.11 -7.59
C GLN A 275 -6.89 -12.27 -8.51
N ILE A 276 -6.57 -11.25 -9.31
CA ILE A 276 -5.41 -11.26 -10.21
C ILE A 276 -4.10 -11.17 -9.43
N SER A 277 -4.08 -10.43 -8.32
CA SER A 277 -2.94 -10.30 -7.41
C SER A 277 -3.04 -11.21 -6.16
N SER A 278 -3.78 -12.31 -6.25
CA SER A 278 -4.09 -13.20 -5.11
C SER A 278 -2.88 -13.85 -4.45
N ALA A 279 -1.75 -13.90 -5.16
CA ALA A 279 -0.48 -14.45 -4.66
C ALA A 279 0.53 -13.38 -4.22
N SER A 280 0.18 -12.08 -4.29
CA SER A 280 1.06 -11.00 -3.84
C SER A 280 1.28 -11.02 -2.32
N HIS A 281 0.30 -11.53 -1.58
CA HIS A 281 0.35 -11.72 -0.12
C HIS A 281 0.09 -13.19 0.23
N LEU A 282 0.17 -13.54 1.52
CA LEU A 282 -0.22 -14.87 2.00
C LEU A 282 -1.67 -15.19 1.60
N TYR A 283 -1.88 -16.40 1.06
CA TYR A 283 -3.19 -16.79 0.52
C TYR A 283 -4.29 -16.76 1.58
N GLU A 284 -3.94 -17.09 2.82
CA GLU A 284 -4.83 -17.13 3.97
C GLU A 284 -5.39 -15.73 4.30
N THR A 285 -4.63 -14.65 4.07
CA THR A 285 -5.11 -13.28 4.27
C THR A 285 -6.07 -12.87 3.15
N TYR A 286 -5.78 -13.27 1.91
CA TYR A 286 -6.67 -13.09 0.75
C TYR A 286 -8.01 -13.81 0.95
N ASP A 287 -7.97 -15.09 1.36
CA ASP A 287 -9.18 -15.90 1.57
C ASP A 287 -10.08 -15.32 2.67
N ALA A 288 -9.47 -14.86 3.76
CA ALA A 288 -10.17 -14.16 4.83
C ALA A 288 -10.88 -12.90 4.31
N LEU A 289 -10.17 -12.04 3.54
CA LEU A 289 -10.74 -10.83 2.97
C LEU A 289 -11.89 -11.11 1.98
N ILE A 290 -11.72 -12.06 1.07
CA ILE A 290 -12.78 -12.43 0.12
C ILE A 290 -14.01 -12.96 0.86
N THR A 291 -13.81 -13.78 1.88
CA THR A 291 -14.91 -14.28 2.72
C THR A 291 -15.62 -13.13 3.44
N ILE A 292 -14.86 -12.16 3.96
CA ILE A 292 -15.42 -10.95 4.58
C ILE A 292 -16.34 -10.20 3.62
N LEU A 293 -15.82 -9.88 2.43
CA LEU A 293 -16.51 -9.07 1.43
C LEU A 293 -17.77 -9.77 0.88
N ARG A 294 -17.70 -11.08 0.62
CA ARG A 294 -18.86 -11.87 0.17
C ARG A 294 -19.98 -11.88 1.21
N ASN A 295 -19.64 -12.11 2.47
CA ASN A 295 -20.62 -12.17 3.56
C ASN A 295 -21.17 -10.80 3.96
N ALA A 296 -20.50 -9.70 3.60
CA ALA A 296 -21.00 -8.35 3.84
C ALA A 296 -22.17 -7.95 2.92
N HIS A 297 -22.42 -8.72 1.84
CA HIS A 297 -23.48 -8.47 0.87
C HIS A 297 -23.49 -7.01 0.37
N LEU A 298 -22.32 -6.47 0.05
CA LEU A 298 -22.18 -5.10 -0.45
C LEU A 298 -23.04 -4.89 -1.72
N PRO A 299 -23.50 -3.66 -2.01
CA PRO A 299 -24.29 -3.38 -3.20
C PRO A 299 -23.57 -3.84 -4.47
N ASP A 300 -24.26 -4.63 -5.30
CA ASP A 300 -23.72 -5.23 -6.53
C ASP A 300 -24.12 -4.45 -7.78
N GLN A 301 -24.09 -3.12 -7.70
CA GLN A 301 -24.45 -2.24 -8.81
C GLN A 301 -23.21 -1.91 -9.65
N GLY A 302 -23.33 -2.06 -10.97
CA GLY A 302 -22.31 -1.61 -11.93
C GLY A 302 -22.29 -0.08 -12.07
N VAL A 303 -21.19 0.46 -12.57
CA VAL A 303 -21.06 1.89 -12.89
C VAL A 303 -21.28 2.20 -14.37
N ILE A 304 -21.21 1.19 -15.24
CA ILE A 304 -21.39 1.35 -16.69
C ILE A 304 -22.88 1.27 -17.01
N SER A 305 -23.40 2.31 -17.68
CA SER A 305 -24.79 2.34 -18.10
C SER A 305 -25.05 1.37 -19.25
N SER A 306 -26.29 0.88 -19.36
CA SER A 306 -26.68 -0.01 -20.46
C SER A 306 -26.45 0.62 -21.85
N ALA A 307 -26.55 1.95 -21.95
CA ALA A 307 -26.28 2.68 -23.19
C ALA A 307 -24.81 2.68 -23.61
N GLN A 308 -23.88 2.58 -22.65
CA GLN A 308 -22.43 2.56 -22.88
C GLN A 308 -21.86 1.14 -22.98
N MET A 309 -22.65 0.12 -22.65
CA MET A 309 -22.17 -1.25 -22.51
C MET A 309 -21.58 -1.81 -23.81
N ILE A 310 -22.18 -1.48 -24.98
CA ILE A 310 -21.70 -1.99 -26.27
C ILE A 310 -20.30 -1.44 -26.58
N SER A 311 -20.11 -0.12 -26.54
CA SER A 311 -18.80 0.49 -26.78
C SER A 311 -17.76 0.05 -25.73
N PHE A 312 -18.20 -0.14 -24.49
CA PHE A 312 -17.34 -0.65 -23.42
C PHE A 312 -16.86 -2.09 -23.69
N ILE A 313 -17.72 -2.94 -24.24
CA ILE A 313 -17.33 -4.29 -24.65
C ILE A 313 -16.34 -4.25 -25.82
N ASP A 314 -16.51 -3.33 -26.77
CA ASP A 314 -15.55 -3.19 -27.89
C ASP A 314 -14.14 -2.83 -27.38
N ASP A 315 -14.06 -1.87 -26.45
CA ASP A 315 -12.81 -1.51 -25.78
C ASP A 315 -12.21 -2.71 -25.02
N LEU A 316 -13.06 -3.46 -24.31
CA LEU A 316 -12.65 -4.63 -23.53
C LEU A 316 -12.13 -5.77 -24.40
N LEU A 317 -12.75 -6.03 -25.56
CA LEU A 317 -12.29 -7.00 -26.55
C LEU A 317 -10.92 -6.59 -27.11
N HIS A 318 -10.71 -5.29 -27.32
CA HIS A 318 -9.42 -4.77 -27.74
C HIS A 318 -8.37 -5.00 -26.65
N GLN A 319 -8.64 -4.60 -25.41
CA GLN A 319 -7.75 -4.81 -24.26
C GLN A 319 -7.42 -6.29 -24.06
N ASN A 320 -8.41 -7.18 -24.20
CA ASN A 320 -8.22 -8.62 -24.11
C ASN A 320 -7.17 -9.13 -25.09
N LYS A 321 -7.26 -8.70 -26.36
CA LYS A 321 -6.32 -9.10 -27.40
C LYS A 321 -4.89 -8.66 -27.06
N LYS A 322 -4.70 -7.40 -26.64
CA LYS A 322 -3.38 -6.90 -26.23
C LYS A 322 -2.83 -7.65 -25.02
N LEU A 323 -3.67 -7.92 -24.02
CA LEU A 323 -3.24 -8.66 -22.85
C LEU A 323 -2.79 -10.07 -23.23
N ASN A 324 -3.53 -10.75 -24.11
CA ASN A 324 -3.17 -12.07 -24.61
C ASN A 324 -1.84 -12.04 -25.39
N ASP A 325 -1.64 -11.09 -26.28
CA ASP A 325 -0.39 -10.93 -27.05
C ASP A 325 0.79 -10.62 -26.12
N SER A 326 0.58 -9.76 -25.11
CA SER A 326 1.60 -9.41 -24.11
C SER A 326 2.00 -10.62 -23.26
N ILE A 327 1.01 -11.41 -22.81
CA ILE A 327 1.28 -12.64 -22.04
C ILE A 327 2.08 -13.63 -22.87
N ASN A 328 1.78 -13.79 -24.16
CA ASN A 328 2.55 -14.67 -25.05
C ASN A 328 4.01 -14.21 -25.22
N ALA A 329 4.24 -12.89 -25.32
CA ALA A 329 5.59 -12.33 -25.38
C ALA A 329 6.37 -12.60 -24.08
N TYR A 330 5.76 -12.37 -22.92
CA TYR A 330 6.38 -12.69 -21.62
C TYR A 330 6.60 -14.20 -21.43
N ASP A 331 5.70 -15.06 -21.90
CA ASP A 331 5.86 -16.52 -21.82
C ASP A 331 7.12 -16.96 -22.58
N HIS A 332 7.36 -16.39 -23.77
CA HIS A 332 8.55 -16.68 -24.54
C HIS A 332 9.82 -16.16 -23.83
N LEU A 333 9.78 -14.92 -23.33
CA LEU A 333 10.91 -14.33 -22.62
C LEU A 333 11.29 -15.13 -21.37
N LEU A 334 10.34 -15.36 -20.46
CA LEU A 334 10.59 -16.02 -19.17
C LEU A 334 10.85 -17.53 -19.32
N LYS A 335 10.58 -18.14 -20.47
CA LYS A 335 11.08 -19.50 -20.79
C LYS A 335 12.55 -19.50 -21.18
N THR A 336 13.05 -18.39 -21.71
CA THR A 336 14.41 -18.25 -22.22
C THR A 336 15.39 -17.78 -21.14
N LEU A 337 14.91 -16.91 -20.23
CA LEU A 337 15.71 -16.40 -19.11
C LEU A 337 16.08 -17.49 -18.08
N PRO A 338 17.21 -17.33 -17.37
CA PRO A 338 17.68 -18.31 -16.38
C PRO A 338 16.79 -18.35 -15.13
N LYS A 339 16.18 -19.50 -14.85
CA LYS A 339 15.26 -19.71 -13.70
C LYS A 339 15.90 -19.61 -12.32
N LEU A 340 17.20 -19.86 -12.20
CA LEU A 340 17.98 -19.79 -10.97
C LEU A 340 19.18 -18.88 -11.22
N SER A 341 18.89 -17.61 -11.48
CA SER A 341 19.92 -16.61 -11.70
C SER A 341 20.63 -16.27 -10.39
N GLN A 342 21.89 -15.85 -10.46
CA GLN A 342 22.55 -15.20 -9.33
C GLN A 342 21.95 -13.82 -9.05
N ASP A 343 21.32 -13.21 -10.06
CA ASP A 343 20.64 -11.94 -9.91
C ASP A 343 19.26 -12.12 -9.26
N ARG A 344 19.06 -11.34 -8.20
CA ARG A 344 17.82 -11.35 -7.41
C ARG A 344 16.61 -10.86 -8.20
N THR A 345 16.77 -9.85 -9.05
CA THR A 345 15.65 -9.24 -9.79
C THR A 345 15.12 -10.17 -10.88
N CYS A 346 15.99 -10.97 -11.48
CA CYS A 346 15.60 -12.05 -12.39
C CYS A 346 14.72 -13.09 -11.67
N ASN A 347 15.15 -13.57 -10.50
CA ASN A 347 14.39 -14.54 -9.71
C ASN A 347 13.02 -13.97 -9.26
N GLN A 348 12.98 -12.70 -8.84
CA GLN A 348 11.75 -11.98 -8.52
C GLN A 348 10.81 -11.87 -9.73
N ALA A 349 11.34 -11.58 -10.92
CA ALA A 349 10.55 -11.52 -12.15
C ALA A 349 9.92 -12.88 -12.49
N HIS A 350 10.66 -13.98 -12.32
CA HIS A 350 10.11 -15.34 -12.47
C HIS A 350 9.00 -15.63 -11.45
N ALA A 351 9.20 -15.30 -10.17
CA ALA A 351 8.22 -15.55 -9.12
C ALA A 351 6.91 -14.76 -9.34
N LEU A 352 7.03 -13.46 -9.67
CA LEU A 352 5.89 -12.61 -10.01
C LEU A 352 5.15 -13.16 -11.24
N TYR A 353 5.86 -13.42 -12.34
CA TYR A 353 5.22 -13.87 -13.58
C TYR A 353 4.56 -15.24 -13.44
N SER A 354 5.19 -16.19 -12.73
CA SER A 354 4.61 -17.51 -12.49
C SER A 354 3.25 -17.41 -11.79
N SER A 355 3.18 -16.56 -10.76
CA SER A 355 1.96 -16.38 -9.98
C SER A 355 0.89 -15.60 -10.76
N LEU A 356 1.29 -14.54 -11.45
CA LEU A 356 0.42 -13.71 -12.27
C LEU A 356 -0.17 -14.50 -13.46
N SER A 357 0.66 -15.24 -14.19
CA SER A 357 0.23 -16.07 -15.33
C SER A 357 -0.76 -17.14 -14.89
N LEU A 358 -0.54 -17.76 -13.71
CA LEU A 358 -1.49 -18.70 -13.13
C LEU A 358 -2.84 -18.05 -12.80
N ALA A 359 -2.83 -16.87 -12.17
CA ALA A 359 -4.06 -16.15 -11.82
C ALA A 359 -4.85 -15.69 -13.06
N ILE A 360 -4.17 -15.12 -14.06
CA ILE A 360 -4.78 -14.67 -15.32
C ILE A 360 -5.35 -15.85 -16.12
N ARG A 361 -4.63 -16.97 -16.20
CA ARG A 361 -5.13 -18.14 -16.93
C ARG A 361 -6.25 -18.85 -16.17
N GLY A 362 -6.13 -18.93 -14.85
CA GLY A 362 -7.12 -19.54 -13.96
C GLY A 362 -8.44 -18.78 -13.88
N SER A 363 -8.43 -17.46 -14.13
CA SER A 363 -9.67 -16.67 -14.19
C SER A 363 -10.47 -16.88 -15.48
N GLY A 364 -9.85 -17.41 -16.54
CA GLY A 364 -10.50 -17.62 -17.82
C GLY A 364 -10.64 -16.38 -18.69
N ILE A 365 -10.17 -15.20 -18.26
CA ILE A 365 -10.33 -13.94 -19.01
C ILE A 365 -9.66 -13.97 -20.39
N LEU A 366 -8.65 -14.83 -20.60
CA LEU A 366 -7.98 -15.02 -21.90
C LEU A 366 -8.56 -16.16 -22.74
N ASN A 367 -9.61 -16.84 -22.28
CA ASN A 367 -10.19 -17.96 -23.01
C ASN A 367 -10.99 -17.47 -24.22
N ALA A 368 -10.81 -18.11 -25.38
CA ALA A 368 -11.61 -17.84 -26.58
C ALA A 368 -13.13 -17.98 -26.36
N GLY A 369 -13.56 -18.82 -25.41
CA GLY A 369 -14.95 -18.92 -24.98
C GLY A 369 -15.48 -17.65 -24.33
N TYR A 370 -14.64 -16.93 -23.60
CA TYR A 370 -15.01 -15.67 -22.96
C TYR A 370 -15.15 -14.54 -23.99
N VAL A 371 -14.26 -14.48 -24.99
CA VAL A 371 -14.38 -13.55 -26.12
C VAL A 371 -15.71 -13.74 -26.85
N ARG A 372 -16.08 -14.99 -27.16
CA ARG A 372 -17.38 -15.30 -27.77
C ARG A 372 -18.56 -14.90 -26.89
N TRP A 373 -18.42 -15.05 -25.57
CA TRP A 373 -19.45 -14.62 -24.63
C TRP A 373 -19.59 -13.08 -24.62
N LEU A 374 -18.50 -12.32 -24.66
CA LEU A 374 -18.55 -10.86 -24.80
C LEU A 374 -19.22 -10.43 -26.10
N ASP A 375 -18.89 -11.08 -27.23
CA ASP A 375 -19.57 -10.85 -28.51
C ASP A 375 -21.08 -11.11 -28.40
N GLN A 376 -21.48 -12.21 -27.75
CA GLN A 376 -22.91 -12.50 -27.52
C GLN A 376 -23.58 -11.44 -26.63
N VAL A 377 -22.94 -11.02 -25.54
CA VAL A 377 -23.48 -9.96 -24.66
C VAL A 377 -23.70 -8.67 -25.43
N ARG A 378 -22.77 -8.31 -26.35
CA ARG A 378 -22.87 -7.15 -27.23
C ARG A 378 -24.01 -7.30 -28.25
N GLU A 379 -24.07 -8.44 -28.96
CA GLU A 379 -25.06 -8.70 -30.02
C GLU A 379 -26.49 -8.80 -29.47
N GLU A 380 -26.66 -9.48 -28.34
CA GLU A 380 -27.97 -9.72 -27.73
C GLU A 380 -28.36 -8.66 -26.68
N THR A 381 -27.48 -7.69 -26.39
CA THR A 381 -27.67 -6.62 -25.40
C THR A 381 -28.08 -7.17 -24.02
N LEU A 382 -27.31 -8.13 -23.51
CA LEU A 382 -27.62 -8.84 -22.26
C LEU A 382 -27.36 -7.96 -21.03
N VAL A 383 -28.36 -7.18 -20.61
CA VAL A 383 -28.24 -6.22 -19.49
C VAL A 383 -27.79 -6.87 -18.18
N PHE A 384 -28.19 -8.11 -17.92
CA PHE A 384 -27.81 -8.83 -16.68
C PHE A 384 -26.31 -9.16 -16.61
N ALA A 385 -25.60 -9.19 -17.74
CA ALA A 385 -24.18 -9.52 -17.81
C ALA A 385 -23.27 -8.33 -17.45
N GLY A 386 -23.81 -7.11 -17.36
CA GLY A 386 -23.01 -5.89 -17.18
C GLY A 386 -22.06 -5.94 -15.98
N ARG A 387 -22.49 -6.54 -14.87
CA ARG A 387 -21.65 -6.70 -13.66
C ARG A 387 -20.44 -7.58 -13.90
N GLU A 388 -20.60 -8.68 -14.65
CA GLU A 388 -19.51 -9.59 -14.99
C GLU A 388 -18.54 -8.96 -15.99
N VAL A 389 -19.06 -8.19 -16.97
CA VAL A 389 -18.23 -7.42 -17.91
C VAL A 389 -17.34 -6.42 -17.16
N GLU A 390 -17.90 -5.68 -16.20
CA GLU A 390 -17.13 -4.74 -15.37
C GLU A 390 -16.10 -5.43 -14.47
N ASP A 391 -16.43 -6.59 -13.89
CA ASP A 391 -15.48 -7.36 -13.09
C ASP A 391 -14.27 -7.76 -13.93
N VAL A 392 -14.50 -8.23 -15.15
CA VAL A 392 -13.41 -8.63 -16.04
C VAL A 392 -12.58 -7.44 -16.53
N PHE A 393 -13.19 -6.28 -16.78
CA PHE A 393 -12.44 -5.05 -17.03
C PHE A 393 -11.45 -4.77 -15.89
N LEU A 394 -11.91 -4.82 -14.63
CA LEU A 394 -11.04 -4.59 -13.46
C LEU A 394 -9.92 -5.64 -13.35
N MET A 395 -10.20 -6.89 -13.72
CA MET A 395 -9.18 -7.94 -13.79
C MET A 395 -8.13 -7.65 -14.88
N MET A 396 -8.54 -7.18 -16.06
CA MET A 396 -7.62 -6.84 -17.14
C MET A 396 -6.75 -5.64 -16.78
N GLU A 397 -7.33 -4.58 -16.20
CA GLU A 397 -6.55 -3.44 -15.72
C GLU A 397 -5.50 -3.86 -14.69
N GLU A 398 -5.86 -4.75 -13.75
CA GLU A 398 -4.90 -5.24 -12.76
C GLU A 398 -3.82 -6.11 -13.39
N ALA A 399 -4.17 -6.96 -14.37
CA ALA A 399 -3.20 -7.76 -15.10
C ALA A 399 -2.18 -6.86 -15.82
N GLU A 400 -2.64 -5.81 -16.50
CA GLU A 400 -1.75 -4.84 -17.16
C GLU A 400 -0.87 -4.08 -16.16
N PHE A 401 -1.42 -3.69 -15.01
CA PHE A 401 -0.65 -3.06 -13.94
C PHE A 401 0.49 -3.96 -13.44
N GLN A 402 0.19 -5.25 -13.18
CA GLN A 402 1.19 -6.23 -12.72
C GLN A 402 2.22 -6.56 -13.82
N LEU A 403 1.83 -6.60 -15.10
CA LEU A 403 2.77 -6.72 -16.22
C LEU A 403 3.69 -5.50 -16.33
N GLY A 404 3.19 -4.31 -16.01
CA GLY A 404 4.01 -3.10 -15.89
C GLY A 404 5.07 -3.20 -14.80
N LYS A 405 4.74 -3.81 -13.65
CA LYS A 405 5.70 -4.11 -12.57
C LYS A 405 6.74 -5.13 -13.03
N LEU A 406 6.31 -6.19 -13.70
CA LEU A 406 7.19 -7.20 -14.28
C LEU A 406 8.18 -6.58 -15.28
N ARG A 407 7.71 -5.70 -16.18
CA ARG A 407 8.56 -4.98 -17.14
C ARG A 407 9.68 -4.22 -16.44
N ARG A 408 9.41 -3.56 -15.31
CA ARG A 408 10.42 -2.83 -14.53
C ARG A 408 11.46 -3.76 -13.91
N LEU A 409 11.04 -4.90 -13.36
CA LEU A 409 11.97 -5.90 -12.81
C LEU A 409 12.90 -6.45 -13.90
N ILE A 410 12.35 -6.77 -15.06
CA ILE A 410 13.13 -7.26 -16.21
C ILE A 410 14.09 -6.17 -16.72
N ALA A 411 13.65 -4.91 -16.77
CA ALA A 411 14.52 -3.79 -17.15
C ALA A 411 15.68 -3.59 -16.16
N ASN A 412 15.42 -3.77 -14.86
CA ASN A 412 16.49 -3.74 -13.84
C ASN A 412 17.48 -4.90 -14.03
N TYR A 413 16.99 -6.11 -14.33
CA TYR A 413 17.84 -7.25 -14.66
C TYR A 413 18.67 -7.00 -15.92
N GLN A 414 18.09 -6.38 -16.96
CA GLN A 414 18.78 -6.10 -18.23
C GLN A 414 20.07 -5.28 -18.04
N VAL A 415 20.09 -4.38 -17.06
CA VAL A 415 21.26 -3.53 -16.74
C VAL A 415 22.13 -4.09 -15.62
N ALA A 416 21.78 -5.25 -15.04
CA ALA A 416 22.55 -5.90 -14.00
C ALA A 416 23.86 -6.50 -14.55
N ILE A 417 24.87 -6.57 -13.69
CA ILE A 417 26.21 -7.10 -14.03
C ILE A 417 26.12 -8.58 -14.43
N ASP A 418 25.25 -9.34 -13.76
CA ASP A 418 25.10 -10.79 -13.96
C ASP A 418 24.19 -11.15 -15.16
N CYS A 419 23.69 -10.15 -15.90
CA CYS A 419 22.86 -10.36 -17.08
C CYS A 419 23.75 -10.59 -18.32
N SER A 420 23.61 -11.76 -18.94
CA SER A 420 24.39 -12.12 -20.12
C SER A 420 23.99 -11.28 -21.34
N GLU A 421 24.91 -11.06 -22.29
CA GLU A 421 24.59 -10.32 -23.54
C GLU A 421 23.45 -10.97 -24.33
N LYS A 422 23.37 -12.31 -24.31
CA LYS A 422 22.25 -13.06 -24.90
C LYS A 422 20.92 -12.73 -24.22
N ASP A 423 20.90 -12.65 -22.89
CA ASP A 423 19.68 -12.29 -22.15
C ASP A 423 19.29 -10.83 -22.45
N LYS A 424 20.26 -9.91 -22.53
CA LYS A 424 20.01 -8.50 -22.89
C LYS A 424 19.35 -8.37 -24.26
N GLU A 425 19.85 -9.11 -25.26
CA GLU A 425 19.29 -9.15 -26.61
C GLU A 425 17.87 -9.74 -26.62
N THR A 426 17.66 -10.83 -25.87
CA THR A 426 16.34 -11.47 -25.73
C THR A 426 15.33 -10.52 -25.07
N ILE A 427 15.74 -9.81 -24.02
CA ILE A 427 14.91 -8.80 -23.33
C ILE A 427 14.59 -7.64 -24.27
N ALA A 428 15.59 -7.11 -24.98
CA ALA A 428 15.40 -6.02 -25.94
C ALA A 428 14.39 -6.40 -27.04
N THR A 429 14.50 -7.61 -27.58
CA THR A 429 13.57 -8.15 -28.58
C THR A 429 12.14 -8.21 -28.03
N CYS A 430 11.97 -8.74 -26.81
CA CYS A 430 10.66 -8.78 -26.16
C CYS A 430 10.08 -7.38 -25.92
N PHE A 431 10.90 -6.42 -25.50
CA PHE A 431 10.45 -5.04 -25.27
C PHE A 431 10.03 -4.36 -26.58
N CYS A 432 10.74 -4.58 -27.68
CA CYS A 432 10.31 -4.12 -29.01
C CYS A 432 8.96 -4.74 -29.41
N THR A 433 8.77 -6.05 -29.19
CA THR A 433 7.47 -6.71 -29.46
C THR A 433 6.34 -6.10 -28.64
N LEU A 434 6.56 -5.84 -27.34
CA LEU A 434 5.56 -5.21 -26.48
C LEU A 434 5.22 -3.78 -26.94
N GLU A 435 6.21 -3.00 -27.36
CA GLU A 435 5.98 -1.66 -27.93
C GLU A 435 5.19 -1.69 -29.23
N GLU A 436 5.39 -2.70 -30.08
CA GLU A 436 4.56 -2.89 -31.28
C GLU A 436 3.12 -3.25 -30.94
N ILE A 437 2.91 -4.10 -29.93
CA ILE A 437 1.57 -4.44 -29.42
C ILE A 437 0.86 -3.17 -28.93
N ASP A 438 1.54 -2.34 -28.14
CA ASP A 438 1.00 -1.07 -27.65
C ASP A 438 0.61 -0.13 -28.81
N LYS A 439 1.48 0.04 -29.82
CA LYS A 439 1.22 0.92 -30.99
C LYS A 439 0.06 0.47 -31.86
N ARG A 440 -0.09 -0.85 -32.07
CA ARG A 440 -1.21 -1.39 -32.88
C ARG A 440 -2.57 -1.06 -32.27
N GLN A 441 -2.63 -0.91 -30.94
CA GLN A 441 -3.87 -0.56 -30.25
C GLN A 441 -4.20 0.93 -30.32
N GLU A 442 -3.20 1.80 -30.15
CA GLU A 442 -3.39 3.25 -30.30
C GLU A 442 -3.92 3.59 -31.71
N ALA A 443 -3.40 2.91 -32.74
CA ALA A 443 -3.87 3.07 -34.12
C ALA A 443 -5.31 2.58 -34.33
N SER A 444 -5.73 1.50 -33.66
CA SER A 444 -7.09 0.97 -33.76
C SER A 444 -8.11 1.80 -32.96
N ALA A 445 -7.70 2.47 -31.89
CA ALA A 445 -8.56 3.36 -31.12
C ALA A 445 -8.87 4.69 -31.87
N MET A 446 -7.97 5.14 -32.74
CA MET A 446 -8.20 6.32 -33.60
C MET A 446 -9.21 6.06 -34.75
N GLU A 447 -9.53 4.81 -35.09
CA GLU A 447 -10.55 4.49 -36.10
C GLU A 447 -11.99 4.51 -35.56
N PHE A 448 -12.18 4.58 -34.23
CA PHE A 448 -13.49 4.59 -33.57
C PHE A 448 -13.83 5.89 -32.84
N THR A 449 -13.07 6.96 -33.06
CA THR A 449 -13.38 8.30 -32.51
C THR A 449 -13.94 9.23 -33.58
N LEU A 450 -15.27 9.27 -33.68
CA LEU A 450 -16.07 10.50 -33.86
C LEU A 450 -17.50 10.29 -33.35
#